data_AF-B0VIA2-F1
#
_entry.id   AF-B0VIA2-F1
#
_cell.length_a   1.000
_cell.length_b   1.000
_cell.length_c   1.000
_cell.angle_alpha   90.00
_cell.angle_beta   90.00
_cell.angle_gamma   90.00
#
_symmetry.space_group_name_H-M   'P 1'
#
loop_
_entity.id
_entity.type
_entity.pdbx_description
1 polymer ?
#
loop_
_entity_poly.entity_id
_entity_poly.type
_entity_poly.pdbx_seq_one_letter_code
_entity_poly.pdbx_strand_id
1 'polypeptide(L)' 'MKPLLTLCGSNSGRDMDKFAVGKVEYIAGKLHKLPVLKDAVACFECEIVSQIRSGDHTIYIGEVHYCWQNPEEELFYYQ' A
#
# COMPACT_ATOMS: atom_id res chain seq x y z
N MET A 1 11.99 7.21 -1.79
CA MET A 1 10.61 6.77 -2.13
C MET A 1 10.13 7.08 -3.55
N LYS A 2 10.34 8.29 -4.12
CA LYS A 2 9.79 8.68 -5.45
C LYS A 2 9.97 7.63 -6.58
N PRO A 3 11.15 7.05 -6.83
CA PRO A 3 11.32 6.05 -7.90
C PRO A 3 10.45 4.79 -7.72
N LEU A 4 10.30 4.33 -6.48
CA LEU A 4 9.45 3.19 -6.14
C LEU A 4 7.97 3.50 -6.41
N LEU A 5 7.51 4.70 -6.05
CA LEU A 5 6.13 5.14 -6.30
C LEU A 5 5.84 5.20 -7.81
N THR A 6 6.76 5.75 -8.61
CA THR A 6 6.65 5.76 -10.08
C THR A 6 6.65 4.35 -10.66
N LEU A 7 7.54 3.46 -10.18
CA LEU A 7 7.56 2.05 -10.58
C LEU A 7 6.20 1.40 -10.32
N CYS A 8 5.64 1.59 -9.14
CA CYS A 8 4.36 0.99 -8.73
C CYS A 8 3.15 1.56 -9.48
N GLY A 9 3.18 2.85 -9.86
CA GLY A 9 2.10 3.53 -10.58
C GLY A 9 2.10 3.30 -12.09
N SER A 10 3.27 3.04 -12.70
CA SER A 10 3.41 2.92 -14.16
C SER A 10 3.57 1.49 -14.68
N ASN A 11 3.76 0.51 -13.80
CA ASN A 11 3.96 -0.89 -14.18
C ASN A 11 2.94 -1.81 -13.50
N SER A 12 2.64 -2.95 -14.11
CA SER A 12 1.73 -3.95 -13.54
C SER A 12 2.50 -4.98 -12.71
N GLY A 13 1.96 -5.33 -11.53
CA GLY A 13 2.50 -6.42 -10.72
C GLY A 13 2.25 -7.81 -11.32
N ARG A 14 1.45 -7.89 -12.39
CA ARG A 14 1.25 -9.13 -13.17
C ARG A 14 2.52 -9.54 -13.91
N ASP A 15 3.30 -8.55 -14.35
CA ASP A 15 4.42 -8.75 -15.28
C ASP A 15 5.78 -8.67 -14.56
N MET A 16 5.80 -8.18 -13.32
CA MET A 16 7.02 -8.10 -12.52
C MET A 16 6.74 -8.08 -11.01
N ASP A 17 7.70 -8.59 -10.24
CA ASP A 17 7.72 -8.42 -8.79
C ASP A 17 8.26 -7.03 -8.43
N LYS A 18 7.34 -6.13 -8.08
CA LYS A 18 7.65 -4.75 -7.67
C LYS A 18 8.42 -4.69 -6.36
N PHE A 19 8.24 -5.65 -5.46
CA PHE A 19 8.92 -5.68 -4.17
C PHE A 19 10.39 -6.05 -4.37
N ALA A 20 10.65 -7.07 -5.19
CA ALA A 20 12.02 -7.46 -5.53
C ALA A 20 12.78 -6.36 -6.28
N VAL A 21 12.18 -5.78 -7.31
CA VAL A 21 12.82 -4.71 -8.12
C VAL A 21 12.99 -3.42 -7.31
N GLY A 22 11.98 -3.07 -6.51
CA GLY A 22 11.99 -1.90 -5.65
C GLY A 22 12.81 -2.06 -4.37
N LYS A 23 13.32 -3.26 -4.07
CA LYS A 23 13.98 -3.64 -2.81
C LYS A 23 13.17 -3.22 -1.59
N VAL A 24 11.87 -3.49 -1.65
CA VAL A 24 10.92 -3.04 -0.63
C VAL A 24 11.05 -3.89 0.63
N GLU A 25 11.41 -3.26 1.74
CA GLU A 25 11.38 -3.92 3.04
C GLU A 25 9.99 -3.88 3.68
N TYR A 26 9.56 -5.03 4.20
CA TYR A 26 8.29 -5.16 4.88
C TYR A 26 8.38 -6.15 6.05
N ILE A 27 7.41 -6.05 6.95
CA ILE A 27 7.16 -7.06 7.99
C ILE A 27 5.78 -7.70 7.75
N ALA A 28 5.56 -8.89 8.30
CA ALA A 28 4.25 -9.54 8.22
C ALA A 28 3.26 -8.85 9.17
N GLY A 29 2.18 -8.32 8.60
CA GLY A 29 1.10 -7.64 9.32
C GLY A 29 0.29 -8.56 10.23
N LYS A 30 -0.61 -7.95 11.01
CA LYS A 30 -1.50 -8.68 11.93
C LYS A 30 -2.68 -9.29 11.19
N LEU A 31 -3.18 -8.62 10.15
CA LEU A 31 -4.29 -9.08 9.32
C LEU A 31 -3.73 -9.92 8.17
N HIS A 32 -3.99 -11.23 8.21
CA HIS A 32 -3.61 -12.20 7.17
C HIS A 32 -2.12 -12.21 6.75
N LYS A 33 -1.22 -11.67 7.59
CA LYS A 33 0.22 -11.57 7.28
C LYS A 33 0.52 -10.75 6.03
N LEU A 34 -0.37 -9.82 5.66
CA LEU A 34 -0.15 -8.89 4.55
C LEU A 34 1.10 -8.02 4.82
N PRO A 35 1.82 -7.59 3.78
CA PRO A 35 3.06 -6.85 3.95
C PRO A 35 2.79 -5.44 4.52
N VAL A 36 3.42 -5.13 5.65
CA VAL A 36 3.48 -3.79 6.24
C VAL A 36 4.82 -3.17 5.87
N LEU A 37 4.80 -2.09 5.10
CA LEU A 37 6.01 -1.45 4.58
C LEU A 37 6.73 -0.69 5.69
N LYS A 38 8.04 -0.88 5.82
CA LYS A 38 8.83 -0.20 6.86
C LYS A 38 9.02 1.29 6.58
N ASP A 39 9.28 1.64 5.32
CA ASP A 39 9.59 3.01 4.90
C ASP A 39 8.32 3.85 4.64
N ALA A 40 7.13 3.35 5.02
CA ALA A 40 5.89 4.09 4.92
C ALA A 40 5.59 4.82 6.22
N VAL A 41 5.24 6.11 6.13
CA VAL A 41 4.78 6.93 7.27
C VAL A 41 3.66 6.25 8.05
N ALA A 42 2.72 5.63 7.34
CA ALA A 42 1.65 4.84 7.93
C ALA A 42 1.23 3.68 7.01
N CYS A 43 0.77 2.59 7.61
CA CYS A 43 0.12 1.47 6.93
C CYS A 43 -1.18 1.12 7.67
N PHE A 44 -2.26 0.96 6.91
CA PHE A 44 -3.58 0.59 7.42
C PHE A 44 -3.94 -0.80 6.89
N GLU A 45 -4.14 -1.74 7.78
CA GLU A 45 -4.61 -3.08 7.43
C GLU A 45 -6.14 -3.10 7.51
N CYS A 46 -6.79 -3.43 6.40
CA CYS A 46 -8.24 -3.32 6.25
C CYS A 46 -8.89 -4.58 5.68
N GLU A 47 -10.13 -4.85 6.07
CA GLU A 47 -11.03 -5.77 5.36
C GLU A 47 -12.03 -4.99 4.51
N ILE A 48 -12.38 -5.51 3.33
CA ILE A 48 -13.38 -4.88 2.45
C ILE A 48 -14.76 -5.20 3.00
N VAL A 49 -15.48 -4.18 3.45
CA VAL A 49 -16.85 -4.33 3.98
C VAL A 49 -17.92 -4.01 2.94
N SER A 50 -17.59 -3.26 1.88
CA SER A 50 -18.52 -2.97 0.78
C SER A 50 -17.80 -2.53 -0.50
N GLN A 51 -18.50 -2.64 -1.64
CA GLN A 51 -18.01 -2.25 -2.96
C GLN A 51 -19.12 -1.56 -3.74
N ILE A 52 -18.82 -0.42 -4.34
CA ILE A 52 -19.77 0.38 -5.12
C ILE A 52 -19.22 0.56 -6.53
N ARG A 53 -19.96 0.11 -7.54
CA ARG A 53 -19.63 0.36 -8.95
C ARG A 53 -19.95 1.82 -9.29
N SER A 54 -18.96 2.56 -9.77
CA SER A 54 -19.08 3.98 -10.13
C SER A 54 -18.46 4.22 -11.51
N GLY A 55 -19.22 3.94 -12.57
CA GLY A 55 -18.77 4.11 -13.95
C GLY A 55 -17.67 3.13 -14.33
N ASP A 56 -16.49 3.67 -14.65
CA ASP A 56 -15.26 2.94 -14.99
C ASP A 56 -14.42 2.55 -13.76
N HIS A 57 -14.78 3.02 -12.56
CA HIS A 57 -14.10 2.69 -11.31
C HIS A 57 -15.01 1.92 -10.34
N THR A 58 -14.39 1.22 -9.41
CA THR A 58 -15.07 0.60 -8.25
C THR A 58 -14.52 1.23 -6.98
N ILE A 59 -15.42 1.74 -6.14
CA ILE A 59 -15.08 2.26 -4.82
C ILE A 59 -15.13 1.08 -3.85
N TYR A 60 -14.01 0.80 -3.18
CA TYR A 60 -13.93 -0.19 -2.12
C TYR A 60 -14.00 0.52 -0.77
N ILE A 61 -14.92 0.09 0.10
CA ILE A 61 -15.05 0.59 1.47
C ILE A 61 -14.35 -0.41 2.38
N GLY A 62 -13.28 0.03 3.03
CA GLY A 62 -12.47 -0.79 3.93
C GLY A 62 -12.65 -0.41 5.39
N GLU A 63 -12.81 -1.40 6.27
CA GLU A 63 -12.76 -1.23 7.72
C GLU A 63 -11.33 -1.46 8.22
N VAL A 64 -10.78 -0.50 8.98
CA VAL A 64 -9.41 -0.56 9.49
C VAL A 64 -9.37 -1.41 10.76
N HIS A 65 -8.61 -2.50 10.75
CA HIS A 65 -8.40 -3.36 11.92
C HIS A 65 -7.10 -3.05 12.66
N TYR A 66 -6.05 -2.66 11.94
CA TYR A 66 -4.75 -2.33 12.52
C TYR A 66 -4.11 -1.14 11.81
N CYS A 67 -3.37 -0.35 12.59
CA CYS A 67 -2.59 0.78 12.11
C CYS A 67 -1.13 0.60 12.51
N TRP A 68 -0.23 0.96 11.60
CA TRP A 68 1.21 1.03 11.83
C TRP A 68 1.66 2.44 11.50
N GLN A 69 2.55 2.99 12.31
CA GLN A 69 3.11 4.32 12.14
C GLN A 69 4.63 4.23 12.16
N ASN A 70 5.27 4.91 11.22
CA ASN A 70 6.70 5.17 11.27
C ASN A 70 6.91 6.68 11.54
N PRO A 71 7.27 7.08 12.77
CA PRO A 71 7.48 8.49 13.12
C PRO A 71 8.79 9.07 12.57
N GLU A 72 9.68 8.24 12.02
CA GLU A 72 10.95 8.67 11.41
C GLU A 72 10.75 9.17 9.97
N GLU A 73 9.62 8.84 9.36
CA GLU A 73 9.28 9.22 7.99
C GLU A 73 8.27 10.37 7.97
N GLU A 74 8.42 11.27 6.98
CA GLU A 74 7.52 12.40 6.77
C GLU A 74 6.59 12.19 5.58
N LEU A 75 5.36 12.72 5.69
CA LEU A 75 4.40 12.65 4.60
C LEU A 75 4.88 13.49 3.42
N PHE A 76 5.22 12.81 2.33
CA PHE A 76 5.50 13.42 1.05
C PHE A 76 4.21 13.59 0.23
N TYR A 77 3.99 14.79 -0.30
CA TYR A 77 2.94 15.08 -1.27
C TYR A 77 3.55 15.27 -2.67
N TYR A 78 3.07 14.48 -3.63
CA TYR A 78 3.49 14.62 -5.03
C TYR A 78 2.83 15.87 -5.63
N GLN A 79 3.62 16.91 -5.85
CA GLN A 79 3.21 18.12 -6.58
C GLN A 79 3.31 17.90 -8.09
#